data_AF-A0A849U2D1-F1
#
_entry.id   AF-A0A849U2D1-F1
#
_cell.length_a   1.000
_cell.length_b   1.000
_cell.length_c   1.000
_cell.angle_alpha   90.00
_cell.angle_beta   90.00
_cell.angle_gamma   90.00
#
_symmetry.space_group_name_H-M   'P 1'
#
loop_
_entity.id
_entity.type
_entity.pdbx_description
1 polymer ?
#
loop_
_entity_poly.entity_id
_entity_poly.type
_entity_poly.pdbx_seq_one_letter_code
_entity_poly.pdbx_strand_id
1 'polypeptide(L)'
;HIVLVLCIEHLKKKPAPFRVIDTHAGIGRYRLHTGEATRTGEWRDGIARLFGPEAAPLSPAIAALLKPYLDLISAENSSGALNIYPGSPAIVQSMLRRDDRFIANELHPEDAKALAAAMKGDKAVITSAIDGYTALKAHLPPKERRGLVLVDPPFEEPGELIRLTEGLAEGLKRFATGTFALWYPIKDPKHTTRFKRAIAEVTAHADVPPALEVEMFLRPPRNPALLNGAGLVVINPPFTLYADMNAILTELLPRLSDNPEATFSVDALPKAPKAPKPADKK
;
A
#
# COMPACT_ATOMS: atom_id res chain seq x y z
N HIS A 1 0.47 -0.57 -5.13
CA HIS A 1 -0.10 -1.88 -5.52
C HIS A 1 0.89 -3.04 -5.64
N ILE A 2 2.07 -2.90 -6.27
CA ILE A 2 3.05 -4.02 -6.36
C ILE A 2 3.37 -4.60 -4.96
N VAL A 3 3.70 -3.75 -3.99
CA VAL A 3 3.96 -4.16 -2.59
C VAL A 3 2.76 -4.92 -1.98
N LEU A 4 1.53 -4.44 -2.21
CA LEU A 4 0.29 -5.09 -1.74
C LEU A 4 0.19 -6.53 -2.28
N VAL A 5 0.39 -6.71 -3.58
CA VAL A 5 0.37 -8.02 -4.24
C VAL A 5 1.45 -8.94 -3.67
N LEU A 6 2.69 -8.46 -3.54
CA LEU A 6 3.79 -9.27 -3.00
C LEU A 6 3.53 -9.69 -1.54
N CYS A 7 2.96 -8.81 -0.72
CA CYS A 7 2.55 -9.13 0.64
C CYS A 7 1.46 -10.22 0.68
N ILE A 8 0.44 -10.12 -0.19
CA ILE A 8 -0.64 -11.12 -0.26
C ILE A 8 -0.11 -12.47 -0.77
N GLU A 9 0.73 -12.49 -1.81
CA GLU A 9 1.38 -13.71 -2.30
C GLU A 9 2.21 -14.37 -1.20
N HIS A 10 2.91 -13.59 -0.38
CA HIS A 10 3.62 -14.13 0.78
C HIS A 10 2.66 -14.73 1.82
N LEU A 11 1.55 -14.07 2.12
CA LEU A 11 0.55 -14.60 3.06
C LEU A 11 -0.07 -15.91 2.57
N LYS A 12 -0.26 -16.07 1.26
CA LYS A 12 -0.80 -17.29 0.62
C LYS A 12 0.12 -18.51 0.75
N LYS A 13 1.42 -18.32 1.05
CA LYS A 13 2.37 -19.43 1.29
C LYS A 13 2.00 -20.32 2.48
N LYS A 14 1.21 -19.81 3.43
CA LYS A 14 0.66 -20.62 4.53
C LYS A 14 -0.81 -20.97 4.24
N PRO A 15 -1.25 -22.21 4.51
CA PRO A 15 -2.61 -22.66 4.23
C PRO A 15 -3.66 -21.99 5.13
N ALA A 16 -3.29 -21.56 6.33
CA ALA A 16 -4.20 -20.85 7.23
C ALA A 16 -4.79 -19.60 6.55
N PRO A 17 -6.06 -19.25 6.83
CA PRO A 17 -6.66 -18.06 6.24
C PRO A 17 -5.99 -16.78 6.73
N PHE A 18 -6.16 -15.70 5.99
CA PHE A 18 -5.78 -14.34 6.42
C PHE A 18 -6.89 -13.34 6.11
N ARG A 19 -6.82 -12.18 6.77
CA ARG A 19 -7.69 -11.04 6.49
C ARG A 19 -6.90 -9.88 5.90
N VAL A 20 -7.41 -9.30 4.83
CA VAL A 20 -6.97 -7.98 4.37
C VAL A 20 -7.93 -6.92 4.90
N ILE A 21 -7.40 -5.80 5.36
CA ILE A 21 -8.17 -4.61 5.76
C ILE A 21 -7.61 -3.45 4.95
N ASP A 22 -8.44 -2.87 4.10
CA ASP A 22 -8.14 -1.64 3.38
C ASP A 22 -8.91 -0.50 4.06
N THR A 23 -8.17 0.46 4.60
CA THR A 23 -8.76 1.56 5.38
C THR A 23 -9.31 2.69 4.51
N HIS A 24 -8.87 2.79 3.26
CA HIS A 24 -9.19 3.86 2.32
C HIS A 24 -9.32 3.25 0.91
N ALA A 25 -10.40 2.50 0.72
CA ALA A 25 -10.58 1.61 -0.42
C ALA A 25 -10.90 2.34 -1.74
N GLY A 26 -11.38 3.58 -1.69
CA GLY A 26 -11.88 4.28 -2.87
C GLY A 26 -13.01 3.50 -3.54
N ILE A 27 -13.12 3.62 -4.87
CA ILE A 27 -14.23 3.04 -5.65
C ILE A 27 -13.96 1.64 -6.22
N GLY A 28 -12.81 1.05 -5.90
CA GLY A 28 -12.42 -0.30 -6.33
C GLY A 28 -11.90 -0.43 -7.77
N ARG A 29 -12.55 0.19 -8.77
CA ARG A 29 -12.12 0.15 -10.19
C ARG A 29 -12.24 1.51 -10.85
N TYR A 30 -11.24 1.88 -11.65
CA TYR A 30 -11.15 3.19 -12.29
C TYR A 30 -11.15 3.05 -13.82
N ARG A 31 -12.03 3.77 -14.52
CA ARG A 31 -12.02 3.85 -15.99
C ARG A 31 -11.06 4.95 -16.43
N LEU A 32 -10.06 4.59 -17.23
CA LEU A 32 -8.92 5.47 -17.54
C LEU A 32 -9.17 6.50 -18.64
N HIS A 33 -10.18 6.24 -19.49
CA HIS A 33 -10.54 7.11 -20.63
C HIS A 33 -11.77 7.98 -20.36
N THR A 34 -12.23 8.04 -19.11
CA THR A 34 -13.39 8.86 -18.72
C THR A 34 -13.14 9.59 -17.41
N GLY A 35 -13.79 10.74 -17.22
CA GLY A 35 -13.78 11.46 -15.95
C GLY A 35 -12.41 12.03 -15.58
N GLU A 36 -12.03 11.88 -14.32
CA GLU A 36 -10.82 12.47 -13.73
C GLU A 36 -9.52 11.88 -14.31
N ALA A 37 -9.49 10.59 -14.62
CA ALA A 37 -8.31 9.94 -15.18
C ALA A 37 -7.92 10.52 -16.56
N THR A 38 -8.88 10.99 -17.35
CA THR A 38 -8.62 11.69 -18.61
C THR A 38 -8.04 13.08 -18.37
N ARG A 39 -8.44 13.75 -17.28
CA ARG A 39 -8.04 15.12 -16.96
C ARG A 39 -6.57 15.21 -16.57
N THR A 40 -6.10 14.28 -15.75
CA THR A 40 -4.70 14.27 -15.28
C THR A 40 -3.81 13.47 -16.22
N GLY A 41 -4.29 12.33 -16.72
CA GLY A 41 -3.54 11.46 -17.62
C GLY A 41 -2.35 10.74 -16.99
N GLU A 42 -2.18 10.80 -15.66
CA GLU A 42 -1.02 10.27 -14.93
C GLU A 42 -0.80 8.77 -15.14
N TRP A 43 -1.86 8.02 -15.44
CA TRP A 43 -1.78 6.58 -15.71
C TRP A 43 -0.88 6.24 -16.92
N ARG A 44 -0.70 7.20 -17.84
CA ARG A 44 0.17 7.06 -19.02
C ARG A 44 1.65 6.99 -18.63
N ASP A 45 2.04 7.76 -17.61
CA ASP A 45 3.41 7.74 -17.08
C ASP A 45 3.62 6.70 -15.98
N GLY A 46 2.53 6.09 -15.51
CA GLY A 46 2.54 4.97 -14.57
C GLY A 46 2.39 3.62 -15.28
N ILE A 47 1.22 3.01 -15.08
CA ILE A 47 0.94 1.62 -15.49
C ILE A 47 1.04 1.40 -17.00
N ALA A 48 0.75 2.38 -17.85
CA ALA A 48 0.85 2.20 -19.30
C ALA A 48 2.29 1.92 -19.78
N ARG A 49 3.29 2.35 -19.01
CA ARG A 49 4.71 2.04 -19.29
C ARG A 49 5.08 0.59 -18.98
N LEU A 50 4.22 -0.14 -18.26
CA LEU A 50 4.43 -1.53 -17.82
C LEU A 50 3.43 -2.51 -18.42
N PHE A 51 2.28 -2.03 -18.89
CA PHE A 51 1.21 -2.85 -19.45
C PHE A 51 0.55 -2.16 -20.65
N GLY A 52 0.36 -2.92 -21.72
CA GLY A 52 -0.27 -2.46 -22.95
C GLY A 52 0.61 -2.69 -24.18
N PRO A 53 0.12 -2.35 -25.38
CA PRO A 53 0.83 -2.62 -26.64
C PRO A 53 2.17 -1.88 -26.76
N GLU A 54 2.32 -0.75 -26.07
CA GLU A 54 3.52 0.10 -26.12
C GLU A 54 4.49 -0.16 -24.96
N ALA A 55 4.15 -1.07 -24.03
CA ALA A 55 4.99 -1.36 -22.88
C ALA A 55 6.25 -2.12 -23.32
N ALA A 56 7.43 -1.56 -23.02
CA ALA A 56 8.69 -2.23 -23.29
C ALA A 56 8.82 -3.53 -22.46
N PRO A 57 9.38 -4.61 -23.02
CA PRO A 57 9.50 -5.88 -22.31
C PRO A 57 10.34 -5.72 -21.04
N LEU A 58 9.91 -6.37 -19.97
CA LEU A 58 10.67 -6.48 -18.71
C LEU A 58 11.76 -7.55 -18.85
N SER A 59 12.84 -7.43 -18.07
CA SER A 59 13.78 -8.53 -17.94
C SER A 59 13.06 -9.79 -17.42
N PRO A 60 13.49 -11.02 -17.80
CA PRO A 60 12.80 -12.23 -17.37
C PRO A 60 12.62 -12.36 -15.85
N ALA A 61 13.60 -11.88 -15.08
CA ALA A 61 13.55 -11.91 -13.62
C ALA A 61 12.46 -10.96 -13.07
N ILE A 62 12.40 -9.72 -13.56
CA ILE A 62 11.41 -8.75 -13.11
C ILE A 62 10.01 -9.08 -13.65
N ALA A 63 9.92 -9.61 -14.88
CA ALA A 63 8.67 -10.13 -15.42
C ALA A 63 8.08 -11.21 -14.51
N ALA A 64 8.89 -12.14 -13.99
CA ALA A 64 8.43 -13.17 -13.07
C ALA A 64 7.94 -12.59 -11.73
N LEU A 65 8.67 -11.62 -11.16
CA LEU A 65 8.27 -10.95 -9.91
C LEU A 65 6.98 -10.12 -10.06
N LEU A 66 6.80 -9.45 -11.19
CA LEU A 66 5.63 -8.60 -11.45
C LEU A 66 4.44 -9.37 -12.03
N LYS A 67 4.63 -10.63 -12.45
CA LYS A 67 3.58 -11.45 -13.07
C LYS A 67 2.28 -11.46 -12.25
N PRO A 68 2.27 -11.69 -10.92
CA PRO A 68 1.02 -11.71 -10.16
C PRO A 68 0.28 -10.37 -10.18
N TYR A 69 1.00 -9.25 -10.29
CA TYR A 69 0.38 -7.92 -10.41
C TYR A 69 -0.12 -7.67 -11.84
N LEU A 70 0.70 -7.93 -12.86
CA LEU A 70 0.34 -7.68 -14.26
C LEU A 70 -0.76 -8.61 -14.76
N ASP A 71 -0.86 -9.84 -14.24
CA ASP A 71 -1.97 -10.75 -14.51
C ASP A 71 -3.31 -10.15 -14.04
N LEU A 72 -3.33 -9.47 -12.88
CA LEU A 72 -4.55 -8.81 -12.37
C LEU A 72 -4.95 -7.63 -13.26
N ILE A 73 -3.98 -6.85 -13.73
CA ILE A 73 -4.25 -5.77 -14.70
C ILE A 73 -4.78 -6.36 -16.02
N SER A 74 -4.16 -7.44 -16.50
CA SER A 74 -4.55 -8.13 -17.73
C SER A 74 -5.97 -8.70 -17.65
N ALA A 75 -6.34 -9.28 -16.51
CA ALA A 75 -7.67 -9.86 -16.29
C ALA A 75 -8.79 -8.81 -16.41
N GLU A 76 -8.55 -7.58 -15.96
CA GLU A 76 -9.48 -6.44 -16.09
C GLU A 76 -9.45 -5.79 -17.49
N ASN A 77 -8.51 -6.20 -18.35
CA ASN A 77 -8.25 -5.59 -19.66
C ASN A 77 -8.00 -6.67 -20.74
N SER A 78 -8.94 -7.60 -20.91
CA SER A 78 -8.75 -8.78 -21.77
C SER A 78 -8.49 -8.49 -23.25
N SER A 79 -8.77 -7.27 -23.73
CA SER A 79 -8.42 -6.82 -25.08
C SER A 79 -6.94 -6.47 -25.25
N GLY A 80 -6.15 -6.44 -24.18
CA GLY A 80 -4.76 -5.99 -24.16
C GLY A 80 -4.61 -4.46 -24.13
N ALA A 81 -5.66 -3.71 -24.43
CA ALA A 81 -5.69 -2.26 -24.29
C ALA A 81 -6.04 -1.88 -22.85
N LEU A 82 -5.27 -0.95 -22.27
CA LEU A 82 -5.47 -0.49 -20.91
C LEU A 82 -6.66 0.48 -20.81
N ASN A 83 -7.78 0.01 -20.27
CA ASN A 83 -9.05 0.72 -20.15
C ASN A 83 -9.50 0.89 -18.68
N ILE A 84 -9.24 -0.13 -17.87
CA ILE A 84 -9.62 -0.19 -16.46
C ILE A 84 -8.34 -0.35 -15.63
N TYR A 85 -8.20 0.46 -14.59
CA TYR A 85 -7.21 0.23 -13.55
C TYR A 85 -7.90 -0.31 -12.29
N PRO A 86 -7.56 -1.51 -11.83
CA PRO A 86 -8.06 -2.01 -10.56
C PRO A 86 -7.37 -1.28 -9.40
N GLY A 87 -8.17 -0.68 -8.52
CA GLY A 87 -7.71 -0.19 -7.23
C GLY A 87 -7.39 -1.34 -6.27
N SER A 88 -6.90 -0.99 -5.08
CA SER A 88 -6.58 -1.99 -4.04
C SER A 88 -7.74 -2.93 -3.73
N PRO A 89 -9.03 -2.54 -3.70
CA PRO A 89 -10.10 -3.49 -3.44
C PRO A 89 -10.27 -4.55 -4.52
N ALA A 90 -10.20 -4.17 -5.80
CA ALA A 90 -10.33 -5.12 -6.91
C ALA A 90 -9.12 -6.05 -7.00
N ILE A 91 -7.92 -5.53 -6.70
CA ILE A 91 -6.69 -6.33 -6.57
C ILE A 91 -6.86 -7.37 -5.45
N VAL A 92 -7.25 -6.93 -4.25
CA VAL A 92 -7.40 -7.82 -3.10
C VAL A 92 -8.48 -8.87 -3.37
N GLN A 93 -9.66 -8.45 -3.83
CA GLN A 93 -10.79 -9.34 -4.17
C GLN A 93 -10.33 -10.50 -5.07
N SER A 94 -9.62 -10.20 -6.15
CA SER A 94 -9.13 -11.19 -7.11
C SER A 94 -8.04 -12.12 -6.56
N MET A 95 -7.40 -11.78 -5.44
CA MET A 95 -6.33 -12.56 -4.83
C MET A 95 -6.78 -13.43 -3.65
N LEU A 96 -8.00 -13.27 -3.15
CA LEU A 96 -8.52 -14.03 -2.00
C LEU A 96 -8.68 -15.52 -2.35
N ARG A 97 -8.31 -16.40 -1.42
CA ARG A 97 -8.74 -17.81 -1.43
C ARG A 97 -10.10 -17.91 -0.74
N ARG A 98 -10.75 -19.07 -0.90
CA ARG A 98 -12.10 -19.35 -0.35
C ARG A 98 -12.28 -18.97 1.13
N ASP A 99 -11.25 -19.20 1.93
CA ASP A 99 -11.31 -19.02 3.39
C ASP A 99 -10.71 -17.68 3.85
N ASP A 100 -10.10 -16.91 2.95
CA ASP A 100 -9.59 -15.57 3.24
C ASP A 100 -10.75 -14.56 3.30
N ARG A 101 -10.54 -13.43 3.96
CA ARG A 101 -11.55 -12.38 4.10
C ARG A 101 -10.97 -11.01 3.80
N PHE A 102 -11.82 -10.10 3.35
CA PHE A 102 -11.45 -8.73 3.04
C PHE A 102 -12.46 -7.75 3.64
N ILE A 103 -11.96 -6.69 4.26
CA ILE A 103 -12.75 -5.53 4.68
C ILE A 103 -12.23 -4.32 3.91
N ALA A 104 -13.12 -3.68 3.13
CA ALA A 104 -12.85 -2.47 2.39
C ALA A 104 -13.63 -1.30 3.00
N ASN A 105 -12.95 -0.27 3.47
CA ASN A 105 -13.57 0.88 4.13
C ASN A 105 -13.46 2.11 3.24
N GLU A 106 -14.55 2.84 3.08
CA GLU A 106 -14.58 4.12 2.36
C GLU A 106 -15.50 5.09 3.09
N LEU A 107 -15.00 6.27 3.44
CA LEU A 107 -15.74 7.26 4.21
C LEU A 107 -16.68 8.09 3.32
N HIS A 108 -16.26 8.42 2.10
CA HIS A 108 -17.04 9.28 1.21
C HIS A 108 -18.33 8.56 0.78
N PRO A 109 -19.52 9.12 1.04
CA PRO A 109 -20.78 8.39 0.87
C PRO A 109 -21.06 7.91 -0.57
N GLU A 110 -20.62 8.65 -1.58
CA GLU A 110 -20.81 8.26 -2.98
C GLU A 110 -19.82 7.17 -3.39
N ASP A 111 -18.56 7.29 -2.97
CA ASP A 111 -17.54 6.30 -3.27
C ASP A 111 -17.79 4.99 -2.53
N ALA A 112 -18.30 5.05 -1.29
CA ALA A 112 -18.72 3.87 -0.54
C ALA A 112 -19.85 3.11 -1.24
N LYS A 113 -20.80 3.82 -1.87
CA LYS A 113 -21.85 3.20 -2.70
C LYS A 113 -21.26 2.55 -3.95
N ALA A 114 -20.35 3.26 -4.64
CA ALA A 114 -19.66 2.74 -5.81
C ALA A 114 -18.83 1.49 -5.48
N LEU A 115 -18.09 1.51 -4.37
CA LEU A 115 -17.33 0.39 -3.83
C LEU A 115 -18.23 -0.80 -3.51
N ALA A 116 -19.34 -0.59 -2.81
CA ALA A 116 -20.30 -1.64 -2.49
C ALA A 116 -20.89 -2.28 -3.75
N ALA A 117 -21.15 -1.49 -4.79
CA ALA A 117 -21.59 -2.01 -6.09
C ALA A 117 -20.47 -2.80 -6.79
N ALA A 118 -19.23 -2.30 -6.76
CA ALA A 118 -18.06 -2.93 -7.39
C ALA A 118 -17.65 -4.25 -6.72
N MET A 119 -17.94 -4.43 -5.43
CA MET A 119 -17.63 -5.63 -4.65
C MET A 119 -18.81 -6.59 -4.49
N LYS A 120 -19.97 -6.27 -5.08
CA LYS A 120 -21.21 -7.02 -4.91
C LYS A 120 -21.06 -8.48 -5.36
N GLY A 121 -21.59 -9.40 -4.55
CA GLY A 121 -21.68 -10.82 -4.88
C GLY A 121 -20.53 -11.67 -4.31
N ASP A 122 -19.44 -11.04 -3.84
CA ASP A 122 -18.37 -11.75 -3.16
C ASP A 122 -18.61 -11.80 -1.64
N LYS A 123 -18.85 -13.02 -1.13
CA LYS A 123 -19.12 -13.25 0.30
C LYS A 123 -17.86 -13.12 1.17
N ALA A 124 -16.67 -13.10 0.57
CA ALA A 124 -15.42 -12.90 1.29
C ALA A 124 -15.15 -11.41 1.58
N VAL A 125 -15.86 -10.50 0.90
CA VAL A 125 -15.66 -9.05 0.98
C VAL A 125 -16.77 -8.39 1.80
N ILE A 126 -16.39 -7.56 2.75
CA ILE A 126 -17.27 -6.67 3.50
C ILE A 126 -16.89 -5.23 3.16
N THR A 127 -17.84 -4.45 2.65
CA THR A 127 -17.65 -3.01 2.45
C THR A 127 -18.27 -2.25 3.63
N SER A 128 -17.59 -1.21 4.12
CA SER A 128 -18.05 -0.39 5.23
C SER A 128 -17.90 1.10 4.94
N ALA A 129 -18.90 1.89 5.34
CA ALA A 129 -18.93 3.33 5.18
C ALA A 129 -18.47 4.05 6.47
N ILE A 130 -17.24 3.80 6.90
CA ILE A 130 -16.67 4.34 8.15
C ILE A 130 -15.28 4.91 7.91
N ASP A 131 -14.86 5.79 8.81
CA ASP A 131 -13.51 6.35 8.85
C ASP A 131 -12.44 5.24 8.98
N GLY A 132 -11.36 5.34 8.18
CA GLY A 132 -10.33 4.32 8.09
C GLY A 132 -9.58 4.08 9.40
N TYR A 133 -9.34 5.11 10.20
CA TYR A 133 -8.69 4.98 11.51
C TYR A 133 -9.62 4.37 12.56
N THR A 134 -10.91 4.64 12.46
CA THR A 134 -11.96 3.97 13.24
C THR A 134 -12.04 2.48 12.88
N ALA A 135 -11.89 2.15 11.59
CA ALA A 135 -11.88 0.76 11.11
C ALA A 135 -10.72 -0.06 11.71
N LEU A 136 -9.55 0.53 11.93
CA LEU A 136 -8.42 -0.14 12.61
C LEU A 136 -8.80 -0.62 14.01
N LYS A 137 -9.54 0.20 14.78
CA LYS A 137 -10.00 -0.16 16.13
C LYS A 137 -11.09 -1.22 16.10
N ALA A 138 -11.99 -1.14 15.11
CA ALA A 138 -13.15 -2.01 15.00
C ALA A 138 -12.82 -3.42 14.46
N HIS A 139 -11.78 -3.54 13.63
CA HIS A 139 -11.50 -4.76 12.87
C HIS A 139 -10.22 -5.50 13.30
N LEU A 140 -9.44 -4.94 14.23
CA LEU A 140 -8.23 -5.56 14.77
C LEU A 140 -8.42 -6.05 16.22
N PRO A 141 -7.84 -7.22 16.57
CA PRO A 141 -7.20 -8.18 15.68
C PRO A 141 -8.23 -8.96 14.82
N PRO A 142 -7.83 -9.41 13.61
CA PRO A 142 -8.70 -10.26 12.79
C PRO A 142 -8.91 -11.63 13.45
N LYS A 143 -10.07 -12.26 13.20
CA LYS A 143 -10.38 -13.61 13.71
C LYS A 143 -9.35 -14.65 13.24
N GLU A 144 -8.82 -14.46 12.04
CA GLU A 144 -7.83 -15.30 11.39
C GLU A 144 -6.43 -15.21 12.05
N ARG A 145 -6.20 -14.19 12.90
CA ARG A 145 -4.91 -13.87 13.55
C ARG A 145 -3.73 -13.72 12.58
N ARG A 146 -4.04 -13.60 11.29
CA ARG A 146 -3.13 -13.34 10.17
C ARG A 146 -3.77 -12.30 9.29
N GLY A 147 -3.00 -11.33 8.82
CA GLY A 147 -3.57 -10.32 7.96
C GLY A 147 -2.60 -9.25 7.51
N LEU A 148 -3.09 -8.49 6.54
CA LEU A 148 -2.46 -7.31 5.98
C LEU A 148 -3.41 -6.14 6.16
N VAL A 149 -2.90 -5.03 6.69
CA VAL A 149 -3.62 -3.77 6.78
C VAL A 149 -2.99 -2.78 5.80
N LEU A 150 -3.77 -2.30 4.84
CA LEU A 150 -3.39 -1.23 3.93
C LEU A 150 -3.93 0.10 4.47
N VAL A 151 -3.04 1.08 4.61
CA VAL A 151 -3.35 2.44 5.03
C VAL A 151 -2.91 3.41 3.94
N ASP A 152 -3.89 3.92 3.19
CA ASP A 152 -3.67 4.73 1.98
C ASP A 152 -4.60 5.96 1.94
N PRO A 153 -4.48 6.89 2.92
CA PRO A 153 -5.35 8.05 2.97
C PRO A 153 -5.07 9.01 1.80
N PRO A 154 -6.00 9.92 1.46
CA PRO A 154 -5.84 10.84 0.34
C PRO A 154 -4.86 12.01 0.61
N PHE A 155 -4.47 12.25 1.87
CA PHE A 155 -3.61 13.39 2.30
C PHE A 155 -4.14 14.77 1.90
N GLU A 156 -5.47 14.93 1.94
CA GLU A 156 -6.15 16.21 1.72
C GLU A 156 -6.19 17.08 2.98
N GLU A 157 -6.22 16.44 4.15
CA GLU A 157 -6.32 17.11 5.45
C GLU A 157 -4.95 17.32 6.12
N PRO A 158 -4.74 18.44 6.83
CA PRO A 158 -3.56 18.64 7.65
C PRO A 158 -3.40 17.56 8.73
N GLY A 159 -2.16 17.17 8.99
CA GLY A 159 -1.82 16.23 10.05
C GLY A 159 -2.04 14.75 9.69
N GLU A 160 -2.28 14.41 8.42
CA GLU A 160 -2.56 13.03 8.01
C GLU A 160 -1.40 12.06 8.37
N LEU A 161 -0.13 12.48 8.25
CA LEU A 161 1.02 11.68 8.68
C LEU A 161 1.01 11.38 10.19
N ILE A 162 0.46 12.29 11.00
CA ILE A 162 0.31 12.09 12.46
C ILE A 162 -0.77 11.04 12.71
N ARG A 163 -1.94 11.18 12.07
CA ARG A 163 -3.05 10.22 12.18
C ARG A 163 -2.61 8.82 11.73
N LEU A 164 -1.82 8.73 10.68
CA LEU A 164 -1.26 7.49 10.15
C LEU A 164 -0.30 6.83 11.15
N THR A 165 0.49 7.61 11.88
CA THR A 165 1.35 7.10 12.98
C THR A 165 0.54 6.65 14.19
N GLU A 166 -0.46 7.44 14.61
CA GLU A 166 -1.34 7.09 15.74
C GLU A 166 -2.19 5.85 15.44
N GLY A 167 -2.70 5.75 14.22
CA GLY A 167 -3.41 4.59 13.71
C GLY A 167 -2.53 3.33 13.73
N LEU A 168 -1.26 3.44 13.33
CA LEU A 168 -0.31 2.33 13.45
C LEU A 168 -0.10 1.90 14.90
N ALA A 169 0.11 2.86 15.81
CA ALA A 169 0.32 2.53 17.23
C ALA A 169 -0.87 1.77 17.81
N GLU A 170 -2.09 2.21 17.50
CA GLU A 170 -3.31 1.55 17.93
C GLU A 170 -3.52 0.18 17.27
N GLY A 171 -3.13 0.05 16.00
CA GLY A 171 -3.13 -1.19 15.25
C GLY A 171 -2.16 -2.22 15.83
N LEU A 172 -0.91 -1.84 16.11
CA LEU A 172 0.10 -2.72 16.69
C LEU A 172 -0.23 -3.12 18.13
N LYS A 173 -0.87 -2.24 18.91
CA LYS A 173 -1.39 -2.58 20.24
C LYS A 173 -2.38 -3.76 20.20
N ARG A 174 -3.19 -3.86 19.14
CA ARG A 174 -4.19 -4.93 18.95
C ARG A 174 -3.64 -6.13 18.21
N PHE A 175 -2.78 -5.89 17.23
CA PHE A 175 -2.35 -6.90 16.28
C PHE A 175 -0.87 -6.73 15.91
N ALA A 176 0.00 -6.90 16.91
CA ALA A 176 1.45 -6.74 16.78
C ALA A 176 2.09 -7.65 15.71
N THR A 177 1.47 -8.79 15.37
CA THR A 177 1.97 -9.74 14.36
C THR A 177 1.43 -9.49 12.95
N GLY A 178 0.56 -8.49 12.76
CA GLY A 178 0.02 -8.14 11.45
C GLY A 178 1.05 -7.46 10.57
N THR A 179 0.94 -7.64 9.25
CA THR A 179 1.66 -6.80 8.30
C THR A 179 0.86 -5.52 8.11
N PHE A 180 1.50 -4.36 8.24
CA PHE A 180 0.87 -3.06 7.95
C PHE A 180 1.65 -2.41 6.81
N ALA A 181 0.96 -1.99 5.76
CA ALA A 181 1.54 -1.26 4.64
C ALA A 181 0.92 0.13 4.60
N LEU A 182 1.73 1.17 4.79
CA LEU A 182 1.28 2.54 4.94
C LEU A 182 1.87 3.37 3.82
N TRP A 183 1.02 3.88 2.94
CA TRP A 183 1.41 4.76 1.85
C TRP A 183 1.48 6.21 2.31
N TYR A 184 2.42 6.97 1.74
CA TYR A 184 2.51 8.41 1.97
C TYR A 184 3.14 9.16 0.78
N PRO A 185 2.66 10.38 0.47
CA PRO A 185 3.27 11.26 -0.52
C PRO A 185 4.48 11.98 0.07
N ILE A 186 5.50 12.20 -0.75
CA ILE A 186 6.70 12.95 -0.38
C ILE A 186 6.63 14.34 -1.00
N LYS A 187 6.03 15.27 -0.25
CA LYS A 187 6.01 16.71 -0.58
C LYS A 187 7.17 17.43 0.10
N ASP A 188 7.17 17.47 1.44
CA ASP A 188 8.25 18.08 2.24
C ASP A 188 9.07 17.01 2.99
N PRO A 189 10.39 16.87 2.71
CA PRO A 189 11.29 15.96 3.44
C PRO A 189 11.26 16.11 4.96
N LYS A 190 10.98 17.31 5.49
CA LYS A 190 10.93 17.53 6.94
C LYS A 190 9.76 16.79 7.57
N HIS A 191 8.61 16.77 6.91
CA HIS A 191 7.43 16.05 7.39
C HIS A 191 7.64 14.53 7.31
N THR A 192 8.17 14.03 6.19
CA THR A 192 8.43 12.60 6.04
C THR A 192 9.54 12.11 6.98
N THR A 193 10.59 12.91 7.22
CA THR A 193 11.63 12.57 8.23
C THR A 193 11.05 12.45 9.63
N ARG A 194 10.17 13.39 10.04
CA ARG A 194 9.49 13.32 11.34
C ARG A 194 8.58 12.11 11.44
N PHE A 195 7.83 11.83 10.37
CA PHE A 195 6.97 10.66 10.24
C PHE A 195 7.76 9.35 10.41
N LYS A 196 8.83 9.16 9.65
CA LYS A 196 9.69 7.96 9.74
C LYS A 196 10.26 7.74 11.13
N ARG A 197 10.70 8.82 11.81
CA ARG A 197 11.15 8.74 13.21
C ARG A 197 10.03 8.29 14.14
N ALA A 198 8.82 8.82 13.97
CA ALA A 198 7.69 8.42 14.79
C ALA A 198 7.29 6.94 14.55
N ILE A 199 7.39 6.44 13.32
CA ILE A 199 7.21 5.01 13.03
C ILE A 199 8.30 4.16 13.71
N ALA A 200 9.55 4.58 13.69
CA ALA A 200 10.64 3.91 14.42
C ALA A 200 10.38 3.84 15.94
N GLU A 201 9.86 4.92 16.53
CA GLU A 201 9.47 4.97 17.94
C GLU A 201 8.29 4.02 18.26
N VAL A 202 7.24 4.04 17.43
CA VAL A 202 6.06 3.18 17.58
C VAL A 202 6.45 1.70 17.45
N THR A 203 7.25 1.33 16.46
CA THR A 203 7.72 -0.05 16.27
C THR A 203 8.60 -0.52 17.41
N ALA A 204 9.52 0.33 17.90
CA ALA A 204 10.34 0.00 19.07
C ALA A 204 9.50 -0.18 20.34
N HIS A 205 8.48 0.64 20.55
CA HIS A 205 7.55 0.54 21.68
C HIS A 205 6.71 -0.76 21.62
N ALA A 206 6.27 -1.16 20.42
CA ALA A 206 5.52 -2.39 20.20
C ALA A 206 6.40 -3.67 20.19
N ASP A 207 7.72 -3.53 20.36
CA ASP A 207 8.70 -4.62 20.27
C ASP A 207 8.64 -5.41 18.96
N VAL A 208 8.39 -4.72 17.85
CA VAL A 208 8.42 -5.31 16.50
C VAL A 208 9.74 -4.94 15.79
N PRO A 209 10.19 -5.74 14.80
CA PRO A 209 11.36 -5.41 14.01
C PRO A 209 11.22 -4.05 13.31
N PRO A 210 12.33 -3.41 12.92
CA PRO A 210 12.27 -2.18 12.15
C PRO A 210 11.46 -2.36 10.87
N ALA A 211 10.66 -1.35 10.54
CA ALA A 211 9.84 -1.37 9.34
C ALA A 211 10.71 -1.26 8.07
N LEU A 212 10.26 -1.88 6.98
CA LEU A 212 10.86 -1.67 5.67
C LEU A 212 10.28 -0.41 5.04
N GLU A 213 11.14 0.49 4.63
CA GLU A 213 10.82 1.66 3.83
C GLU A 213 11.08 1.36 2.35
N VAL A 214 10.15 1.77 1.49
CA VAL A 214 10.25 1.70 0.04
C VAL A 214 9.82 3.04 -0.51
N GLU A 215 10.77 3.86 -0.97
CA GLU A 215 10.51 5.18 -1.54
C GLU A 215 10.93 5.26 -3.00
N MET A 216 10.15 5.99 -3.79
CA MET A 216 10.47 6.36 -5.16
C MET A 216 10.33 7.87 -5.32
N PHE A 217 11.37 8.50 -5.83
CA PHE A 217 11.47 9.93 -6.07
C PHE A 217 11.52 10.18 -7.58
N LEU A 218 10.52 10.89 -8.11
CA LEU A 218 10.50 11.32 -9.51
C LEU A 218 11.44 12.52 -9.75
N ARG A 219 11.87 13.17 -8.67
CA ARG A 219 12.78 14.31 -8.66
C ARG A 219 13.38 14.49 -7.26
N PRO A 220 14.52 15.18 -7.11
CA PRO A 220 15.05 15.54 -5.80
C PRO A 220 14.00 16.33 -5.00
N PRO A 221 13.79 16.01 -3.71
CA PRO A 221 12.71 16.61 -2.95
C PRO A 221 13.07 18.01 -2.42
N ARG A 222 13.38 18.92 -3.35
CA ARG A 222 13.80 20.30 -3.09
C ARG A 222 12.63 21.28 -3.04
N ASN A 223 11.50 20.94 -3.68
CA ASN A 223 10.33 21.81 -3.77
C ASN A 223 9.15 21.23 -2.97
N PRO A 224 8.83 21.78 -1.79
CA PRO A 224 7.73 21.28 -0.96
C PRO A 224 6.33 21.56 -1.53
N ALA A 225 6.21 22.38 -2.59
CA ALA A 225 4.93 22.66 -3.26
C ALA A 225 4.54 21.59 -4.29
N LEU A 226 5.47 20.69 -4.66
CA LEU A 226 5.24 19.62 -5.63
C LEU A 226 5.25 18.25 -4.96
N LEU A 227 4.62 17.27 -5.63
CA LEU A 227 4.85 15.87 -5.30
C LEU A 227 6.23 15.46 -5.84
N ASN A 228 7.19 15.24 -4.94
CA ASN A 228 8.55 14.86 -5.31
C ASN A 228 8.69 13.34 -5.48
N GLY A 229 7.84 12.59 -4.80
CA GLY A 229 7.84 11.13 -4.81
C GLY A 229 6.74 10.59 -3.92
N ALA A 230 6.77 9.28 -3.71
CA ALA A 230 5.90 8.59 -2.77
C ALA A 230 6.67 7.47 -2.08
N GLY A 231 6.19 7.07 -0.91
CA GLY A 231 6.76 6.00 -0.12
C GLY A 231 5.71 5.04 0.40
N LEU A 232 6.18 3.84 0.75
CA LEU A 232 5.49 2.93 1.65
C LEU A 232 6.40 2.59 2.82
N VAL A 233 5.83 2.57 4.02
CA VAL A 233 6.43 1.86 5.16
C VAL A 233 5.68 0.57 5.40
N VAL A 234 6.40 -0.54 5.53
CA VAL A 234 5.86 -1.88 5.75
C VAL A 234 6.36 -2.45 7.07
N ILE A 235 5.45 -2.61 8.04
CA ILE A 235 5.72 -3.24 9.34
C ILE A 235 5.47 -4.74 9.23
N ASN A 236 6.33 -5.53 9.86
CA ASN A 236 6.38 -6.99 9.70
C ASN A 236 6.37 -7.39 8.21
N PRO A 237 7.31 -6.86 7.40
CA PRO A 237 7.34 -7.12 5.97
C PRO A 237 7.62 -8.61 5.71
N PRO A 238 7.12 -9.16 4.59
CA PRO A 238 7.66 -10.40 4.04
C PRO A 238 9.18 -10.35 3.94
N PHE A 239 9.88 -11.41 4.35
CA PHE A 239 11.35 -11.41 4.34
C PHE A 239 11.97 -11.24 2.94
N THR A 240 11.23 -11.56 1.87
CA THR A 240 11.69 -11.38 0.48
C THR A 240 11.51 -9.95 -0.03
N LEU A 241 10.64 -9.16 0.60
CA LEU A 241 10.17 -7.87 0.07
C LEU A 241 11.32 -6.88 -0.16
N TYR A 242 12.34 -6.87 0.71
CA TYR A 242 13.52 -6.02 0.54
C TYR A 242 14.26 -6.32 -0.79
N ALA A 243 14.55 -7.60 -1.04
CA ALA A 243 15.29 -8.00 -2.24
C ALA A 243 14.42 -7.83 -3.50
N ASP A 244 13.14 -8.21 -3.41
CA ASP A 244 12.18 -8.09 -4.50
C ASP A 244 12.01 -6.62 -4.93
N MET A 245 11.79 -5.70 -3.96
CA MET A 245 11.59 -4.29 -4.27
C MET A 245 12.85 -3.59 -4.77
N ASN A 246 14.04 -3.95 -4.27
CA ASN A 246 15.30 -3.45 -4.82
C ASN A 246 15.45 -3.81 -6.30
N ALA A 247 15.23 -5.08 -6.65
CA ALA A 247 15.33 -5.55 -8.03
C ALA A 247 14.27 -4.88 -8.93
N ILE A 248 13.02 -4.82 -8.46
CA ILE A 248 11.91 -4.19 -9.19
C ILE A 248 12.21 -2.70 -9.44
N LEU A 249 12.53 -1.92 -8.41
CA LEU A 249 12.71 -0.48 -8.57
C LEU A 249 13.95 -0.12 -9.39
N THR A 250 14.99 -0.96 -9.37
CA THR A 250 16.16 -0.82 -10.25
C THR A 250 15.76 -0.81 -11.73
N GLU A 251 14.83 -1.69 -12.13
CA GLU A 251 14.37 -1.75 -13.52
C GLU A 251 13.21 -0.79 -13.82
N LEU A 252 12.31 -0.55 -12.84
CA LEU A 252 11.12 0.24 -13.07
C LEU A 252 11.38 1.75 -13.03
N LEU A 253 12.30 2.24 -12.19
CA LEU A 253 12.53 3.68 -12.05
C LEU A 253 12.89 4.35 -13.40
N PRO A 254 13.82 3.83 -14.22
CA PRO A 254 14.13 4.43 -15.52
C PRO A 254 12.99 4.36 -16.53
N ARG A 255 12.01 3.48 -16.31
CA ARG A 255 10.81 3.38 -17.16
C ARG A 255 9.77 4.41 -16.75
N LEU A 256 9.56 4.58 -15.44
CA LEU A 256 8.51 5.42 -14.85
C LEU A 256 8.87 6.91 -14.77
N SER A 257 10.13 7.25 -15.01
CA SER A 257 10.60 8.64 -14.94
C SER A 257 11.68 8.91 -15.97
N ASP A 258 11.45 9.94 -16.80
CA ASP A 258 12.43 10.45 -17.75
C ASP A 258 13.43 11.43 -17.08
N ASN A 259 13.25 11.73 -15.79
CA ASN A 259 14.15 12.59 -15.02
C ASN A 259 15.43 11.84 -14.59
N PRO A 260 16.63 12.29 -14.99
CA PRO A 260 17.89 11.64 -14.61
C PRO A 260 18.24 11.76 -13.12
N GLU A 261 17.63 12.71 -12.40
CA GLU A 261 17.78 12.83 -10.94
C GLU A 261 16.73 12.00 -10.16
N ALA A 262 15.90 11.22 -10.85
CA ALA A 262 14.98 10.29 -10.18
C ALA A 262 15.77 9.21 -9.43
N THR A 263 15.29 8.82 -8.26
CA THR A 263 15.97 7.85 -7.40
C THR A 263 14.96 7.01 -6.62
N PHE A 264 15.41 5.95 -5.98
CA PHE A 264 14.61 5.13 -5.09
C PHE A 264 15.46 4.69 -3.88
N SER A 265 14.80 4.33 -2.80
CA SER A 265 15.43 3.72 -1.62
C SER A 265 14.56 2.58 -1.13
N VAL A 266 15.22 1.50 -0.71
CA VAL A 266 14.58 0.33 -0.08
C VAL A 266 15.45 -0.04 1.11
N ASP A 267 15.04 0.37 2.30
CA ASP A 267 15.88 0.33 3.49
C ASP A 267 15.06 -0.01 4.74
N ALA A 268 15.70 -0.62 5.74
CA ALA A 268 15.07 -0.74 7.05
C ALA A 268 15.14 0.62 7.76
N LEU A 269 14.02 1.07 8.33
CA LEU A 269 14.04 2.25 9.19
C LEU A 269 15.01 2.03 10.37
N PRO A 270 15.69 3.08 10.86
CA PRO A 270 16.59 2.94 12.00
C PRO A 270 15.81 2.49 13.24
N LYS A 271 16.41 1.61 14.04
CA LYS A 271 15.81 1.18 15.31
C LYS A 271 15.89 2.31 16.33
N ALA A 272 14.74 2.80 16.79
CA ALA A 272 14.72 3.76 17.89
C ALA A 272 15.19 3.10 19.22
N PRO A 273 15.86 3.84 20.11
CA PRO A 273 16.19 3.33 21.43
C PRO A 273 14.90 3.01 22.20
N LYS A 274 14.84 1.84 22.87
CA LYS A 274 13.69 1.49 23.71
C LYS A 274 13.61 2.47 24.88
N ALA A 275 12.41 3.00 25.14
CA ALA A 275 12.17 3.78 26.35
C ALA A 275 12.52 2.94 27.60
N PRO A 276 13.14 3.53 28.63
CA PRO A 276 13.44 2.80 29.87
C PRO A 276 12.13 2.28 30.47
N LYS A 277 12.14 1.02 30.93
CA LYS A 277 10.99 0.45 31.67
C LYS A 277 10.71 1.35 32.88
N PRO A 278 9.44 1.70 33.18
CA PRO A 278 9.13 2.41 34.40
C PRO A 278 9.67 1.59 35.58
N ALA A 279 10.43 2.25 36.46
CA ALA A 279 10.97 1.60 37.65
C ALA A 279 9.82 0.99 38.44
N ASP A 280 9.94 -0.30 38.79
CA ASP A 280 8.99 -0.97 39.66
C ASP A 280 8.87 -0.13 40.94
N LYS A 281 7.68 0.44 41.16
CA LYS A 281 7.35 1.08 42.44
C LYS A 281 7.30 -0.05 43.47
N LYS A 282 8.40 -0.20 44.23
CA LYS A 282 8.43 -0.98 45.47
C LYS A 282 7.48 -0.40 46.50
#